data_AF-A0A1I2U9L7-F1
#
_entry.id   AF-A0A1I2U9L7-F1
#
_cell.length_a   1.000
_cell.length_b   1.000
_cell.length_c   1.000
_cell.angle_alpha   90.00
_cell.angle_beta   90.00
_cell.angle_gamma   90.00
#
_symmetry.space_group_name_H-M   'P 1'
#
loop_
_entity.id
_entity.type
_entity.pdbx_description
1 polymer ?
#
loop_
_entity_poly.entity_id
_entity_poly.type
_entity_poly.pdbx_seq_one_letter_code
_entity_poly.pdbx_strand_id
1 'polypeptide(L)'
;METDRGLAGAPGRSTARAADTDLGHAARRRANPDRRPTLAVWKFASCDGCQLTLLDCEDELLGLTEQVRIEHFLEMSATEGPSGGRAELSGRGPYDLSLVEGSITTAEDAERIQHIRRISRRMVTIGACATAGGIQALRNFGDVDAFRAAVYARPDYIATLETSTPISAHVPVDFELRGCPIDRRQLLEVITAHLSGRKPQIPSHSVCFECKRRGTTCVTVAHGTPCLGPVTHAGCGALCPAYGRGCYGCFGPAERPNLRSMVAQLRRDGMSEADILRVFRTFNAASPEYAPVADLAAEEQDTPRAGTETDPERPA
;
A
#
# COMPACT_ATOMS: atom_id res chain seq x y z
N MET A 1 61.28 31.06 -30.53
CA MET A 1 60.27 30.71 -31.53
C MET A 1 59.88 29.27 -31.24
N GLU A 2 58.69 29.12 -30.66
CA GLU A 2 57.85 27.91 -30.49
C GLU A 2 58.52 26.61 -29.99
N THR A 3 58.41 26.29 -28.69
CA THR A 3 57.30 25.61 -27.96
C THR A 3 57.28 24.08 -28.15
N ASP A 4 57.58 23.29 -27.12
CA ASP A 4 56.69 22.85 -26.01
C ASP A 4 55.87 21.61 -26.45
N ARG A 5 55.61 20.51 -25.74
CA ARG A 5 55.72 20.04 -24.35
C ARG A 5 55.38 18.53 -24.45
N GLY A 6 56.02 17.55 -23.81
CA GLY A 6 55.97 17.26 -22.38
C GLY A 6 55.43 15.82 -22.17
N LEU A 7 55.94 15.09 -21.17
CA LEU A 7 55.19 14.13 -20.33
C LEU A 7 56.14 13.48 -19.30
N ALA A 8 55.94 13.80 -18.02
CA ALA A 8 56.50 13.02 -16.91
C ALA A 8 55.66 13.23 -15.63
N GLY A 9 55.42 12.13 -14.91
CA GLY A 9 55.34 12.14 -13.45
C GLY A 9 53.96 11.92 -12.81
N ALA A 10 53.72 10.70 -12.34
CA ALA A 10 52.85 10.40 -11.18
C ALA A 10 53.66 10.58 -9.87
N PRO A 11 53.17 10.27 -8.64
CA PRO A 11 51.81 10.11 -8.07
C PRO A 11 51.60 10.91 -6.73
N GLY A 12 50.37 11.01 -6.19
CA GLY A 12 50.15 11.58 -4.85
C GLY A 12 48.70 11.54 -4.33
N ARG A 13 48.54 11.10 -3.08
CA ARG A 13 47.30 10.84 -2.30
C ARG A 13 46.36 12.05 -2.12
N SER A 14 45.06 11.80 -1.95
CA SER A 14 44.27 12.28 -0.79
C SER A 14 42.79 11.87 -0.87
N THR A 15 42.28 11.29 0.22
CA THR A 15 40.87 11.01 0.50
C THR A 15 40.19 12.28 1.02
N ALA A 16 39.08 12.72 0.40
CA ALA A 16 38.18 13.70 1.00
C ALA A 16 36.72 13.41 0.60
N ARG A 17 35.91 13.08 1.61
CA ARG A 17 34.44 13.04 1.55
C ARG A 17 33.93 14.48 1.38
N ALA A 18 33.08 14.72 0.39
CA ALA A 18 32.32 15.96 0.29
C ALA A 18 31.07 15.87 1.18
N ALA A 19 31.16 16.49 2.36
CA ALA A 19 30.02 16.89 3.17
C ALA A 19 29.53 18.23 2.64
N ASP A 20 28.47 18.26 1.84
CA ASP A 20 27.96 19.54 1.29
C ASP A 20 26.44 19.56 1.04
N THR A 21 25.65 18.98 1.96
CA THR A 21 24.18 19.04 1.89
C THR A 21 23.50 19.54 3.17
N ASP A 22 24.23 19.77 4.26
CA ASP A 22 23.64 20.06 5.57
C ASP A 22 23.46 21.57 5.87
N LEU A 23 24.23 22.43 5.20
CA LEU A 23 24.23 23.88 5.48
C LEU A 23 22.99 24.62 4.97
N GLY A 24 22.34 24.12 3.91
CA GLY A 24 21.09 24.69 3.39
C GLY A 24 19.85 24.38 4.23
N HIS A 25 19.92 23.35 5.09
CA HIS A 25 18.78 22.81 5.83
C HIS A 25 18.55 23.52 7.17
N ALA A 26 19.63 23.96 7.83
CA ALA A 26 19.57 24.74 9.06
C ALA A 26 19.01 26.17 8.85
N ALA A 27 19.22 26.74 7.65
CA ALA A 27 18.78 28.11 7.34
C ALA A 27 17.26 28.24 7.15
N ARG A 28 16.56 27.19 6.71
CA ARG A 28 15.10 27.22 6.43
C ARG A 28 14.21 26.90 7.64
N ARG A 29 14.77 26.37 8.73
CA ARG A 29 14.07 26.19 10.02
C ARG A 29 13.78 27.51 10.75
N ARG A 30 14.19 28.67 10.21
CA ARG A 30 14.18 29.97 10.92
C ARG A 30 12.92 30.83 10.77
N ALA A 31 11.83 30.35 10.16
CA ALA A 31 10.66 31.22 9.89
C ALA A 31 9.30 30.73 10.44
N ASN A 32 9.19 29.54 11.03
CA ASN A 32 7.94 29.10 11.68
C ASN A 32 8.15 29.05 13.21
N PRO A 33 7.39 29.82 14.03
CA PRO A 33 7.46 29.70 15.48
C PRO A 33 7.02 28.31 15.96
N ASP A 34 6.23 27.59 15.15
CA ASP A 34 5.88 26.20 15.39
C ASP A 34 6.96 25.26 14.85
N ARG A 35 7.56 24.48 15.75
CA ARG A 35 8.66 23.53 15.44
C ARG A 35 8.17 22.12 15.11
N ARG A 36 6.86 21.85 15.19
CA ARG A 36 6.29 20.52 14.91
C ARG A 36 6.50 20.16 13.43
N PRO A 37 6.87 18.90 13.12
CA PRO A 37 6.92 18.43 11.73
C PRO A 37 5.57 18.60 11.04
N THR A 38 5.59 18.91 9.74
CA THR A 38 4.36 19.07 8.96
C THR A 38 3.89 17.77 8.34
N LEU A 39 2.58 17.50 8.44
CA LEU A 39 1.89 16.37 7.83
C LEU A 39 0.95 16.85 6.74
N ALA A 40 0.99 16.19 5.58
CA ALA A 40 0.00 16.30 4.53
C ALA A 40 -0.68 14.96 4.26
N VAL A 41 -1.97 14.99 3.95
CA VAL A 41 -2.79 13.85 3.56
C VAL A 41 -3.36 14.12 2.18
N TRP A 42 -3.08 13.22 1.24
CA TRP A 42 -3.38 13.39 -0.18
C TRP A 42 -4.38 12.35 -0.65
N LYS A 43 -5.41 12.80 -1.35
CA LYS A 43 -6.43 11.96 -1.97
C LYS A 43 -6.22 11.83 -3.48
N PHE A 44 -6.22 10.59 -3.94
CA PHE A 44 -6.41 10.18 -5.35
C PHE A 44 -7.67 9.32 -5.48
N ALA A 45 -7.82 8.54 -6.55
CA ALA A 45 -8.98 7.67 -6.74
C ALA A 45 -9.07 6.64 -5.60
N SER A 46 -10.02 6.84 -4.69
CA SER A 46 -10.16 6.15 -3.41
C SER A 46 -11.59 6.29 -2.85
N CYS A 47 -11.87 5.65 -1.72
CA CYS A 47 -13.14 5.73 -0.99
C CYS A 47 -13.03 6.52 0.32
N ASP A 48 -11.93 7.22 0.55
CA ASP A 48 -11.60 7.98 1.77
C ASP A 48 -11.36 7.14 3.04
N GLY A 49 -11.54 5.83 2.98
CA GLY A 49 -11.46 4.98 4.16
C GLY A 49 -10.10 5.03 4.88
N CYS A 50 -8.98 5.23 4.17
CA CYS A 50 -7.67 5.24 4.82
C CYS A 50 -7.39 6.57 5.52
N GLN A 51 -7.78 7.70 4.94
CA GLN A 51 -7.67 9.01 5.58
C GLN A 51 -8.69 9.18 6.71
N LEU A 52 -9.88 8.58 6.60
CA LEU A 52 -10.82 8.52 7.72
C LEU A 52 -10.25 7.75 8.90
N THR A 53 -9.42 6.73 8.67
CA THR A 53 -8.71 6.02 9.77
C THR A 53 -7.81 6.97 10.59
N LEU A 54 -7.28 8.05 10.00
CA LEU A 54 -6.55 9.07 10.75
C LEU A 54 -7.48 9.90 11.63
N LEU A 55 -8.69 10.21 11.17
CA LEU A 55 -9.69 10.93 11.96
C LEU A 55 -10.29 10.05 13.06
N ASP A 56 -10.43 8.75 12.80
CA ASP A 56 -10.85 7.72 13.76
C ASP A 56 -9.77 7.40 14.81
N CYS A 57 -8.64 8.12 14.79
CA CYS A 57 -7.70 8.14 15.91
C CYS A 57 -8.27 8.81 17.16
N GLU A 58 -9.48 9.39 17.12
CA GLU A 58 -10.26 9.81 18.31
C GLU A 58 -9.39 10.45 19.42
N ASP A 59 -9.20 9.75 20.55
CA ASP A 59 -8.43 10.22 21.70
C ASP A 59 -6.95 10.45 21.36
N GLU A 60 -6.36 9.60 20.52
CA GLU A 60 -4.99 9.74 20.05
C GLU A 60 -4.79 10.88 19.04
N LEU A 61 -5.85 11.35 18.38
CA LEU A 61 -5.76 12.42 17.37
C LEU A 61 -5.27 13.74 18.00
N LEU A 62 -5.79 14.10 19.17
CA LEU A 62 -5.36 15.32 19.87
C LEU A 62 -3.88 15.24 20.24
N GLY A 63 -3.45 14.14 20.85
CA GLY A 63 -2.04 13.90 21.17
C GLY A 63 -1.14 13.88 19.93
N LEU A 64 -1.64 13.38 18.80
CA LEU A 64 -0.93 13.44 17.53
C LEU A 64 -0.76 14.88 17.05
N THR A 65 -1.82 15.70 17.12
CA THR A 65 -1.74 17.12 16.72
C THR A 65 -0.83 17.94 17.62
N GLU A 66 -0.60 17.55 18.87
CA GLU A 66 0.41 18.19 19.74
C GLU A 66 1.84 17.93 19.25
N GLN A 67 2.08 16.82 18.55
CA GLN A 67 3.41 16.43 18.05
C GLN A 67 3.63 16.81 16.58
N VAL A 68 2.56 16.90 15.80
CA VAL A 68 2.59 17.08 14.36
C VAL A 68 1.60 18.15 13.93
N ARG A 69 2.02 19.00 13.02
CA ARG A 69 1.13 20.00 12.42
C ARG A 69 0.52 19.45 11.13
N ILE A 70 -0.76 19.11 11.18
CA ILE A 70 -1.53 18.73 9.98
C ILE A 70 -1.76 19.99 9.16
N GLU A 71 -0.98 20.14 8.09
CA GLU A 71 -0.93 21.37 7.30
C GLU A 71 -1.83 21.31 6.08
N HIS A 72 -1.94 20.12 5.47
CA HIS A 72 -2.75 19.90 4.30
C HIS A 72 -3.56 18.62 4.47
N PHE A 73 -4.87 18.74 4.65
CA PHE A 73 -5.79 17.62 4.72
C PHE A 73 -7.19 18.11 4.39
N LEU A 74 -7.59 17.98 3.12
CA LEU A 74 -8.84 18.58 2.61
C LEU A 74 -10.10 18.04 3.27
N GLU A 75 -10.09 16.79 3.77
CA GLU A 75 -11.21 16.21 4.52
C GLU A 75 -11.36 16.83 5.92
N MET A 76 -10.25 17.28 6.51
CA MET A 76 -10.22 17.87 7.86
C MET A 76 -10.38 19.39 7.83
N SER A 77 -9.80 20.07 6.83
CA SER A 77 -9.77 21.51 6.77
C SER A 77 -9.78 22.07 5.35
N ALA A 78 -10.52 23.16 5.21
CA ALA A 78 -10.55 23.99 4.02
C ALA A 78 -9.29 24.87 3.83
N THR A 79 -8.41 24.91 4.84
CA THR A 79 -7.27 25.85 4.90
C THR A 79 -5.93 25.14 4.95
N GLU A 80 -4.90 25.82 4.47
CA GLU A 80 -3.51 25.38 4.47
C GLU A 80 -2.59 26.55 4.84
N GLY A 81 -1.48 26.24 5.49
CA GLY A 81 -0.46 27.23 5.82
C GLY A 81 -0.70 27.88 7.20
N PRO A 82 0.35 28.47 7.79
CA PRO A 82 0.26 29.12 9.10
C PRO A 82 -0.68 30.33 9.14
N SER A 83 -0.96 30.95 7.98
CA SER A 83 -1.90 32.07 7.83
C SER A 83 -3.33 31.63 7.47
N GLY A 84 -3.60 30.32 7.33
CA GLY A 84 -4.94 29.80 7.04
C GLY A 84 -5.46 30.15 5.65
N GLY A 85 -4.62 30.11 4.62
CA GLY A 85 -5.05 30.35 3.24
C GLY A 85 -5.93 29.20 2.71
N ARG A 86 -6.69 29.41 1.64
CA ARG A 86 -7.48 28.32 1.01
C ARG A 86 -6.54 27.20 0.54
N ALA A 87 -6.81 25.98 0.98
CA ALA A 87 -6.10 24.80 0.53
C ALA A 87 -6.48 24.48 -0.93
N GLU A 88 -5.47 24.13 -1.72
CA GLU A 88 -5.61 23.71 -3.13
C GLU A 88 -5.25 22.23 -3.26
N LEU A 89 -5.82 21.51 -4.23
CA LEU A 89 -5.64 20.06 -4.37
C LEU A 89 -4.17 19.63 -4.52
N SER A 90 -3.32 20.48 -5.09
CA SER A 90 -1.88 20.22 -5.25
C SER A 90 -1.06 20.55 -4.01
N GLY A 91 -1.60 21.37 -3.11
CA GLY A 91 -0.91 21.95 -1.96
C GLY A 91 0.26 22.87 -2.34
N ARG A 92 0.89 23.49 -1.33
CA ARG A 92 2.00 24.45 -1.50
C ARG A 92 3.32 23.88 -0.99
N GLY A 93 3.28 23.14 0.12
CA GLY A 93 4.45 22.48 0.73
C GLY A 93 5.63 23.42 1.05
N PRO A 94 6.81 22.85 1.38
CA PRO A 94 7.10 21.43 1.51
C PRO A 94 6.56 20.83 2.82
N TYR A 95 6.38 19.51 2.84
CA TYR A 95 5.91 18.73 3.99
C TYR A 95 6.95 17.75 4.50
N ASP A 96 7.04 17.56 5.82
CA ASP A 96 7.94 16.58 6.42
C ASP A 96 7.47 15.14 6.20
N LEU A 97 6.17 14.90 6.34
CA LEU A 97 5.51 13.62 6.08
C LEU A 97 4.28 13.82 5.19
N SER A 98 4.17 13.02 4.14
CA SER A 98 3.01 12.97 3.25
C SER A 98 2.42 11.58 3.28
N LEU A 99 1.14 11.47 3.64
CA LEU A 99 0.34 10.25 3.53
C LEU A 99 -0.46 10.31 2.23
N VAL A 100 -0.30 9.33 1.34
CA VAL A 100 -0.95 9.31 0.03
C VAL A 100 -1.92 8.15 -0.03
N GLU A 101 -3.20 8.44 -0.17
CA GLU A 101 -4.27 7.46 -0.41
C GLU A 101 -4.70 7.49 -1.89
N GLY A 102 -5.06 6.31 -2.41
CA GLY A 102 -5.72 6.18 -3.70
C GLY A 102 -4.78 5.85 -4.85
N SER A 103 -5.37 5.33 -5.92
CA SER A 103 -4.68 4.94 -7.14
C SER A 103 -4.65 6.08 -8.17
N ILE A 104 -3.70 6.04 -9.10
CA ILE A 104 -3.63 6.98 -10.23
C ILE A 104 -4.55 6.49 -11.36
N THR A 105 -5.51 7.32 -11.75
CA THR A 105 -6.51 6.97 -12.77
C THR A 105 -6.69 7.99 -13.89
N THR A 106 -6.03 9.14 -13.81
CA THR A 106 -6.11 10.23 -14.81
C THR A 106 -4.72 10.77 -15.12
N ALA A 107 -4.56 11.46 -16.25
CA ALA A 107 -3.31 12.12 -16.59
C ALA A 107 -2.96 13.24 -15.60
N GLU A 108 -3.97 13.99 -15.14
CA GLU A 108 -3.82 15.02 -14.11
C GLU A 108 -3.32 14.43 -12.78
N ASP A 109 -3.84 13.26 -12.38
CA ASP A 109 -3.33 12.56 -11.19
C ASP A 109 -1.85 12.18 -11.34
N ALA A 110 -1.44 11.71 -12.52
CA ALA A 110 -0.06 11.33 -12.80
C ALA A 110 0.91 12.54 -12.72
N GLU A 111 0.48 13.71 -13.18
CA GLU A 111 1.24 14.96 -13.03
C GLU A 111 1.25 15.44 -11.57
N ARG A 112 0.10 15.37 -10.91
CA ARG A 112 -0.08 15.82 -9.52
C ARG A 112 0.75 15.00 -8.55
N ILE A 113 0.86 13.69 -8.70
CA ILE A 113 1.69 12.87 -7.81
C ILE A 113 3.18 13.19 -7.95
N GLN A 114 3.67 13.55 -9.14
CA GLN A 114 5.05 14.02 -9.33
C GLN A 114 5.28 15.37 -8.63
N HIS A 115 4.30 16.28 -8.66
CA HIS A 115 4.35 17.50 -7.87
C HIS A 115 4.40 17.20 -6.37
N ILE A 116 3.46 16.38 -5.87
CA ILE A 116 3.38 16.02 -4.45
C ILE A 116 4.68 15.37 -3.98
N ARG A 117 5.31 14.48 -4.77
CA ARG A 117 6.62 13.89 -4.44
C ARG A 117 7.70 14.94 -4.26
N ARG A 118 7.77 15.97 -5.13
CA ARG A 118 8.78 17.05 -5.04
C ARG A 118 8.62 17.90 -3.78
N ILE A 119 7.38 18.08 -3.30
CA ILE A 119 7.10 18.85 -2.09
C ILE A 119 7.02 17.98 -0.83
N SER A 120 7.30 16.68 -0.92
CA SER A 120 7.27 15.73 0.20
C SER A 120 8.68 15.27 0.56
N ARG A 121 9.11 15.50 1.81
CA ARG A 121 10.38 14.96 2.31
C ARG A 121 10.31 13.45 2.48
N ARG A 122 9.26 12.97 3.13
CA ARG A 122 8.92 11.55 3.21
C ARG A 122 7.50 11.30 2.71
N MET A 123 7.33 10.36 1.80
CA MET A 123 6.06 9.93 1.24
C MET A 123 5.76 8.51 1.67
N VAL A 124 4.62 8.33 2.32
CA VAL A 124 4.08 7.04 2.72
C VAL A 124 2.77 6.84 1.99
N THR A 125 2.62 5.73 1.28
CA THR A 125 1.32 5.35 0.75
C THR A 125 0.50 4.65 1.81
N ILE A 126 -0.79 4.95 1.87
CA ILE A 126 -1.73 4.32 2.78
C ILE A 126 -2.85 3.62 1.97
N GLY A 127 -3.02 2.34 2.26
CA GLY A 127 -4.11 1.53 1.75
C GLY A 127 -3.84 0.82 0.42
N ALA A 128 -4.62 -0.24 0.18
CA ALA A 128 -4.51 -1.13 -0.96
C ALA A 128 -4.64 -0.41 -2.31
N CYS A 129 -5.42 0.69 -2.35
CA CYS A 129 -5.55 1.54 -3.53
C CYS A 129 -4.20 2.17 -3.92
N ALA A 130 -3.50 2.76 -2.96
CA ALA A 130 -2.23 3.43 -3.21
C ALA A 130 -1.07 2.46 -3.43
N THR A 131 -1.12 1.27 -2.81
CA THR A 131 -0.02 0.28 -2.86
C THR A 131 -0.16 -0.72 -4.01
N ALA A 132 -1.38 -1.06 -4.43
CA ALA A 132 -1.63 -2.12 -5.40
C ALA A 132 -2.77 -1.81 -6.39
N GLY A 133 -3.20 -0.54 -6.47
CA GLY A 133 -4.29 -0.09 -7.34
C GLY A 133 -5.70 -0.36 -6.79
N GLY A 134 -5.84 -1.19 -5.75
CA GLY A 134 -7.10 -1.36 -5.04
C GLY A 134 -8.20 -2.02 -5.87
N ILE A 135 -9.44 -1.75 -5.48
CA ILE A 135 -10.65 -2.18 -6.21
C ILE A 135 -10.70 -1.51 -7.59
N GLN A 136 -10.17 -0.30 -7.72
CA GLN A 136 -10.15 0.48 -8.95
C GLN A 136 -9.36 -0.24 -10.05
N ALA A 137 -8.28 -0.95 -9.70
CA ALA A 137 -7.46 -1.73 -10.61
C ALA A 137 -8.14 -2.99 -11.17
N LEU A 138 -9.33 -3.36 -10.68
CA LEU A 138 -10.14 -4.39 -11.35
C LEU A 138 -10.50 -4.00 -12.78
N ARG A 139 -10.56 -2.69 -13.08
CA ARG A 139 -10.79 -2.19 -14.44
C ARG A 139 -9.69 -2.57 -15.43
N ASN A 140 -8.47 -2.84 -14.95
CA ASN A 140 -7.32 -3.19 -15.78
C ASN A 140 -7.51 -4.53 -16.52
N PHE A 141 -8.52 -5.30 -16.13
CA PHE A 141 -8.89 -6.58 -16.74
C PHE A 141 -10.23 -6.51 -17.50
N GLY A 142 -10.69 -5.31 -17.83
CA GLY A 142 -11.94 -5.08 -18.54
C GLY A 142 -11.84 -3.92 -19.54
N ASP A 143 -12.97 -3.61 -20.18
CA ASP A 143 -13.08 -2.53 -21.15
C ASP A 143 -13.55 -1.24 -20.43
N VAL A 144 -12.62 -0.32 -20.23
CA VAL A 144 -12.89 0.96 -19.55
C VAL A 144 -13.85 1.84 -20.34
N ASP A 145 -13.83 1.79 -21.67
CA ASP A 145 -14.74 2.58 -22.49
C ASP A 145 -16.17 2.02 -22.41
N ALA A 146 -16.31 0.68 -22.38
CA ALA A 146 -17.59 0.06 -22.10
C ALA A 146 -18.14 0.44 -20.71
N PHE A 147 -17.29 0.46 -19.67
CA PHE A 147 -17.72 0.92 -18.34
C PHE A 147 -18.17 2.38 -18.33
N ARG A 148 -17.44 3.27 -19.01
CA ARG A 148 -17.79 4.69 -19.12
C ARG A 148 -19.12 4.86 -19.86
N ALA A 149 -19.31 4.16 -20.97
CA ALA A 149 -20.54 4.19 -21.75
C ALA A 149 -21.76 3.65 -20.97
N ALA A 150 -21.55 2.68 -20.08
CA ALA A 150 -22.62 2.13 -19.25
C ALA A 150 -23.06 3.08 -18.12
N VAL A 151 -22.15 3.90 -17.58
CA VAL A 151 -22.42 4.77 -16.42
C VAL A 151 -22.81 6.19 -16.83
N TYR A 152 -22.16 6.75 -17.86
CA TYR A 152 -22.30 8.16 -18.21
C TYR A 152 -23.00 8.34 -19.56
N ALA A 153 -24.01 9.21 -19.59
CA ALA A 153 -24.70 9.59 -20.83
C ALA A 153 -23.78 10.31 -21.84
N ARG A 154 -22.72 10.98 -21.35
CA ARG A 154 -21.68 11.64 -22.15
C ARG A 154 -20.29 11.15 -21.70
N PRO A 155 -19.85 9.95 -22.15
CA PRO A 155 -18.57 9.37 -21.76
C PRO A 155 -17.38 10.25 -22.11
N ASP A 156 -17.51 11.05 -23.17
CA ASP A 156 -16.50 11.99 -23.67
C ASP A 156 -16.09 13.07 -22.66
N TYR A 157 -16.93 13.35 -21.65
CA TYR A 157 -16.60 14.32 -20.59
C TYR A 157 -15.72 13.75 -19.47
N ILE A 158 -15.56 12.44 -19.42
CA ILE A 158 -14.79 11.78 -18.37
C ILE A 158 -13.38 11.47 -18.88
N ALA A 159 -12.39 12.26 -18.47
CA ALA A 159 -10.99 11.93 -18.75
C ALA A 159 -10.51 10.85 -17.78
N THR A 160 -10.04 9.72 -18.29
CA THR A 160 -9.44 8.65 -17.48
C THR A 160 -8.41 7.87 -18.29
N LEU A 161 -7.41 7.33 -17.60
CA LEU A 161 -6.46 6.36 -18.13
C LEU A 161 -7.11 4.99 -18.27
N GLU A 162 -6.56 4.16 -19.16
CA GLU A 162 -6.97 2.76 -19.32
C GLU A 162 -6.73 1.93 -18.06
N THR A 163 -5.69 2.24 -17.29
CA THR A 163 -5.31 1.47 -16.11
C THR A 163 -5.35 2.31 -14.84
N SER A 164 -5.73 1.69 -13.73
CA SER A 164 -5.52 2.19 -12.37
C SER A 164 -4.24 1.58 -11.84
N THR A 165 -3.32 2.41 -11.36
CA THR A 165 -1.96 2.00 -10.99
C THR A 165 -1.58 2.51 -9.59
N PRO A 166 -0.73 1.78 -8.87
CA PRO A 166 -0.24 2.21 -7.56
C PRO A 166 0.66 3.45 -7.69
N ILE A 167 0.81 4.20 -6.60
CA ILE A 167 1.62 5.42 -6.54
C ILE A 167 3.10 5.14 -6.89
N SER A 168 3.61 3.98 -6.47
CA SER A 168 4.98 3.54 -6.71
C SER A 168 5.32 3.32 -8.20
N ALA A 169 4.32 3.22 -9.08
CA ALA A 169 4.53 3.19 -10.53
C ALA A 169 4.87 4.58 -11.12
N HIS A 170 4.63 5.66 -10.37
CA HIS A 170 4.80 7.05 -10.86
C HIS A 170 5.92 7.80 -10.15
N VAL A 171 6.14 7.52 -8.86
CA VAL A 171 7.15 8.19 -8.04
C VAL A 171 7.75 7.25 -6.99
N PRO A 172 8.98 7.51 -6.49
CA PRO A 172 9.53 6.78 -5.36
C PRO A 172 8.71 6.98 -4.08
N VAL A 173 8.36 5.88 -3.42
CA VAL A 173 7.63 5.83 -2.15
C VAL A 173 8.58 5.36 -1.04
N ASP A 174 8.58 6.03 0.12
CA ASP A 174 9.51 5.74 1.21
C ASP A 174 9.01 4.59 2.12
N PHE A 175 7.69 4.39 2.19
CA PHE A 175 7.08 3.28 2.92
C PHE A 175 5.65 3.02 2.41
N GLU A 176 5.20 1.77 2.44
CA GLU A 176 3.85 1.37 2.08
C GLU A 176 3.13 0.80 3.31
N LEU A 177 2.06 1.47 3.76
CA LEU A 177 1.19 0.94 4.79
C LEU A 177 -0.06 0.32 4.14
N ARG A 178 -0.13 -1.01 4.17
CA ARG A 178 -1.17 -1.79 3.48
C ARG A 178 -2.43 -1.95 4.32
N GLY A 179 -3.57 -2.18 3.66
CA GLY A 179 -4.89 -2.38 4.28
C GLY A 179 -6.04 -1.82 3.44
N CYS A 180 -7.27 -2.25 3.67
CA CYS A 180 -8.45 -1.63 3.06
C CYS A 180 -9.63 -1.59 4.06
N PRO A 181 -9.70 -0.56 4.92
CA PRO A 181 -8.68 0.46 5.14
C PRO A 181 -7.49 -0.07 5.97
N ILE A 182 -6.48 0.77 6.15
CA ILE A 182 -5.34 0.52 7.05
C ILE A 182 -5.79 0.36 8.51
N ASP A 183 -4.96 -0.26 9.36
CA ASP A 183 -5.22 -0.34 10.80
C ASP A 183 -4.72 0.93 11.52
N ARG A 184 -5.55 1.47 12.42
CA ARG A 184 -5.27 2.67 13.23
C ARG A 184 -3.96 2.57 14.01
N ARG A 185 -3.67 1.43 14.64
CA ARG A 185 -2.46 1.26 15.46
C ARG A 185 -1.23 1.20 14.57
N GLN A 186 -1.33 0.57 13.40
CA GLN A 186 -0.26 0.58 12.41
C GLN A 186 0.00 1.98 11.85
N LEU A 187 -1.05 2.78 11.63
CA LEU A 187 -0.91 4.18 11.23
C LEU A 187 -0.14 5.00 12.28
N LEU A 188 -0.57 4.91 13.55
CA LEU A 188 0.11 5.58 14.65
C LEU A 188 1.56 5.10 14.80
N GLU A 189 1.83 3.80 14.66
CA GLU A 189 3.19 3.26 14.64
C GLU A 189 4.04 3.87 13.52
N VAL A 190 3.49 3.99 12.30
CA VAL A 190 4.21 4.61 11.17
C VAL A 190 4.52 6.07 11.44
N ILE A 191 3.55 6.85 11.93
CA ILE A 191 3.75 8.27 12.18
C ILE A 191 4.73 8.47 13.35
N THR A 192 4.52 7.79 14.49
CA THR A 192 5.41 7.91 15.65
C THR A 192 6.84 7.42 15.35
N ALA A 193 6.99 6.38 14.54
CA ALA A 193 8.30 5.93 14.07
C ALA A 193 8.99 7.00 13.21
N HIS A 194 8.24 7.66 12.33
CA HIS A 194 8.76 8.77 11.54
C HIS A 194 9.25 9.92 12.43
N LEU A 195 8.43 10.36 13.39
CA LEU A 195 8.79 11.45 14.32
C LEU A 195 10.01 11.11 15.17
N SER A 196 10.17 9.83 15.52
CA SER A 196 11.30 9.33 16.31
C SER A 196 12.54 8.98 15.46
N GLY A 197 12.50 9.17 14.13
CA GLY A 197 13.62 8.84 13.24
C GLY A 197 13.95 7.35 13.15
N ARG A 198 12.99 6.47 13.45
CA ARG A 198 13.18 5.01 13.46
C ARG A 198 12.41 4.32 12.33
N LYS A 199 12.75 3.05 12.08
CA LYS A 199 11.96 2.19 11.18
C LYS A 199 10.66 1.79 11.89
N PRO A 200 9.49 1.87 11.22
CA PRO A 200 8.24 1.39 11.79
C PRO A 200 8.24 -0.13 11.94
N GLN A 201 7.69 -0.62 13.04
CA GLN A 201 7.57 -2.03 13.39
C GLN A 201 6.23 -2.57 12.90
N ILE A 202 6.13 -2.75 11.58
CA ILE A 202 4.95 -3.33 10.94
C ILE A 202 5.17 -4.84 10.76
N PRO A 203 4.25 -5.72 11.25
CA PRO A 203 4.44 -7.16 11.18
C PRO A 203 4.44 -7.69 9.75
N SER A 204 5.51 -8.34 9.29
CA SER A 204 5.61 -8.87 7.92
C SER A 204 5.00 -10.27 7.73
N HIS A 205 4.62 -10.94 8.82
CA HIS A 205 4.09 -12.29 8.82
C HIS A 205 2.61 -12.34 8.41
N SER A 206 2.08 -13.55 8.22
CA SER A 206 0.70 -13.72 7.76
C SER A 206 -0.35 -13.56 8.85
N VAL A 207 -1.59 -13.22 8.46
CA VAL A 207 -2.75 -13.10 9.36
C VAL A 207 -2.97 -14.35 10.23
N CYS A 208 -2.48 -15.52 9.81
CA CYS A 208 -2.53 -16.75 10.60
C CYS A 208 -1.94 -16.60 12.00
N PHE A 209 -0.87 -15.82 12.19
CA PHE A 209 -0.29 -15.59 13.52
C PHE A 209 -1.27 -14.87 14.44
N GLU A 210 -1.91 -13.80 13.96
CA GLU A 210 -2.92 -13.07 14.73
C GLU A 210 -4.14 -13.95 15.01
N CYS A 211 -4.56 -14.75 14.03
CA CYS A 211 -5.68 -15.68 14.16
C CYS A 211 -5.43 -16.73 15.25
N LYS A 212 -4.22 -17.32 15.29
CA LYS A 212 -3.83 -18.27 16.33
C LYS A 212 -3.63 -17.62 17.68
N ARG A 213 -3.02 -16.43 17.74
CA ARG A 213 -2.85 -15.67 18.99
C ARG A 213 -4.19 -15.26 19.60
N ARG A 214 -5.21 -15.03 18.77
CA ARG A 214 -6.58 -14.73 19.21
C ARG A 214 -7.35 -15.98 19.67
N GLY A 215 -6.85 -17.19 19.42
CA GLY A 215 -7.58 -18.43 19.70
C GLY A 215 -8.72 -18.71 18.72
N THR A 216 -8.70 -18.07 17.53
CA THR A 216 -9.73 -18.24 16.52
C THR A 216 -9.64 -19.63 15.88
N THR A 217 -10.75 -20.37 15.85
CA THR A 217 -10.86 -21.64 15.14
C THR A 217 -10.57 -21.44 13.64
N CYS A 218 -9.73 -22.31 13.07
CA CYS A 218 -9.37 -22.19 11.66
C CYS A 218 -10.58 -22.53 10.78
N VAL A 219 -11.17 -21.52 10.13
CA VAL A 219 -12.38 -21.68 9.30
C VAL A 219 -12.16 -22.61 8.10
N THR A 220 -10.95 -22.64 7.54
CA THR A 220 -10.61 -23.54 6.44
C THR A 220 -10.58 -25.00 6.92
N VAL A 221 -9.97 -25.27 8.06
CA VAL A 221 -9.88 -26.66 8.59
C VAL A 221 -11.21 -27.14 9.15
N ALA A 222 -11.92 -26.28 9.89
CA ALA A 222 -13.14 -26.66 10.58
C ALA A 222 -14.36 -26.73 9.64
N HIS A 223 -14.38 -25.92 8.58
CA HIS A 223 -15.58 -25.72 7.76
C HIS A 223 -15.32 -25.77 6.25
N GLY A 224 -14.07 -25.95 5.80
CA GLY A 224 -13.72 -25.87 4.38
C GLY A 224 -13.87 -24.47 3.79
N THR A 225 -13.96 -23.42 4.62
CA THR A 225 -14.15 -22.05 4.12
C THR A 225 -12.87 -21.53 3.46
N PRO A 226 -12.90 -21.12 2.17
CA PRO A 226 -11.74 -20.54 1.50
C PRO A 226 -11.23 -19.28 2.21
N CYS A 227 -9.91 -19.15 2.36
CA CYS A 227 -9.32 -18.09 3.17
C CYS A 227 -7.93 -17.69 2.66
N LEU A 228 -7.71 -16.39 2.37
CA LEU A 228 -6.39 -15.87 1.97
C LEU A 228 -5.45 -15.59 3.15
N GLY A 229 -5.86 -15.89 4.38
CA GLY A 229 -5.11 -15.59 5.59
C GLY A 229 -3.64 -16.05 5.57
N PRO A 230 -3.31 -17.24 5.05
CA PRO A 230 -1.94 -17.73 4.97
C PRO A 230 -0.99 -16.88 4.11
N VAL A 231 -1.52 -16.17 3.10
CA VAL A 231 -0.73 -15.35 2.17
C VAL A 231 -0.95 -13.85 2.36
N THR A 232 -1.75 -13.45 3.35
CA THR A 232 -2.10 -12.05 3.60
C THR A 232 -1.30 -11.51 4.77
N HIS A 233 -0.74 -10.31 4.62
CA HIS A 233 0.00 -9.57 5.64
C HIS A 233 -0.85 -9.29 6.90
N ALA A 234 -0.27 -9.47 8.09
CA ALA A 234 -0.94 -9.25 9.38
C ALA A 234 -1.17 -7.77 9.71
N GLY A 235 -2.04 -7.49 10.70
CA GLY A 235 -2.31 -6.14 11.19
C GLY A 235 -3.77 -5.88 11.51
N CYS A 236 -4.66 -6.57 10.79
CA CYS A 236 -6.11 -6.40 10.92
C CYS A 236 -6.72 -7.10 12.15
N GLY A 237 -5.89 -7.77 12.98
CA GLY A 237 -6.35 -8.47 14.17
C GLY A 237 -7.17 -9.73 13.86
N ALA A 238 -6.94 -10.33 12.68
CA ALA A 238 -7.69 -11.46 12.13
C ALA A 238 -9.21 -11.28 12.23
N LEU A 239 -9.71 -10.09 11.84
CA LEU A 239 -11.10 -9.70 11.98
C LEU A 239 -12.07 -10.70 11.30
N CYS A 240 -11.90 -10.97 10.00
CA CYS A 240 -12.85 -11.80 9.26
C CYS A 240 -12.94 -13.24 9.81
N PRO A 241 -11.81 -13.94 10.06
CA PRO A 241 -11.85 -15.28 10.66
C PRO A 241 -12.52 -15.33 12.03
N ALA A 242 -12.38 -14.28 12.85
CA ALA A 242 -13.02 -14.24 14.17
C ALA A 242 -14.56 -14.21 14.09
N TYR A 243 -15.12 -13.86 12.94
CA TYR A 243 -16.56 -13.88 12.65
C TYR A 243 -16.94 -14.99 11.66
N GLY A 244 -16.15 -16.06 11.57
CA GLY A 244 -16.48 -17.24 10.76
C GLY A 244 -16.33 -17.06 9.25
N ARG A 245 -15.65 -16.00 8.79
CA ARG A 245 -15.40 -15.75 7.37
C ARG A 245 -13.94 -16.00 6.99
N GLY A 246 -13.71 -16.42 5.76
CA GLY A 246 -12.37 -16.41 5.16
C GLY A 246 -11.77 -15.00 5.15
N CYS A 247 -10.45 -14.90 5.27
CA CYS A 247 -9.75 -13.64 5.03
C CYS A 247 -9.83 -13.28 3.54
N TYR A 248 -10.16 -12.02 3.25
CA TYR A 248 -10.30 -11.49 1.89
C TYR A 248 -9.00 -10.95 1.27
N GLY A 249 -7.88 -10.97 2.00
CA GLY A 249 -6.60 -10.53 1.47
C GLY A 249 -6.38 -9.02 1.35
N CYS A 250 -7.24 -8.19 1.95
CA CYS A 250 -7.20 -6.74 1.77
C CYS A 250 -5.93 -6.03 2.30
N PHE A 251 -5.15 -6.69 3.17
CA PHE A 251 -3.86 -6.17 3.66
C PHE A 251 -2.69 -6.50 2.73
N GLY A 252 -2.95 -7.15 1.60
CA GLY A 252 -1.95 -7.47 0.61
C GLY A 252 -1.05 -8.64 1.00
N PRO A 253 -0.04 -8.95 0.17
CA PRO A 253 0.81 -10.13 0.33
C PRO A 253 1.64 -10.06 1.62
N ALA A 254 1.67 -11.18 2.36
CA ALA A 254 2.64 -11.40 3.42
C ALA A 254 4.07 -11.55 2.85
N GLU A 255 5.08 -11.53 3.72
CA GLU A 255 6.44 -11.80 3.30
C GLU A 255 6.59 -13.21 2.71
N ARG A 256 7.02 -13.31 1.44
CA ARG A 256 7.27 -14.57 0.71
C ARG A 256 6.07 -15.55 0.75
N PRO A 257 4.92 -15.19 0.14
CA PRO A 257 3.73 -16.01 0.19
C PRO A 257 3.90 -17.30 -0.63
N ASN A 258 3.51 -18.45 -0.09
CA ASN A 258 3.52 -19.73 -0.82
C ASN A 258 2.26 -19.86 -1.69
N LEU A 259 2.27 -19.15 -2.82
CA LEU A 259 1.10 -19.05 -3.71
C LEU A 259 0.69 -20.36 -4.34
N ARG A 260 1.65 -21.23 -4.72
CA ARG A 260 1.35 -22.55 -5.29
C ARG A 260 0.51 -23.40 -4.33
N SER A 261 0.91 -23.46 -3.05
CA SER A 261 0.15 -24.19 -2.03
C SER A 261 -1.18 -23.52 -1.73
N MET A 262 -1.22 -22.18 -1.74
CA MET A 262 -2.45 -21.43 -1.50
C MET A 262 -3.49 -21.66 -2.60
N VAL A 263 -3.10 -21.60 -3.88
CA VAL A 263 -3.99 -21.88 -5.01
C VAL A 263 -4.52 -23.31 -4.96
N ALA A 264 -3.64 -24.29 -4.69
CA ALA A 264 -4.06 -25.68 -4.52
C ALA A 264 -5.03 -25.87 -3.34
N GLN A 265 -4.84 -25.12 -2.25
CA GLN A 265 -5.76 -25.13 -1.11
C GLN A 265 -7.14 -24.55 -1.48
N LEU A 266 -7.18 -23.37 -2.12
CA LEU A 266 -8.46 -22.74 -2.51
C LEU A 266 -9.27 -23.62 -3.48
N ARG A 267 -8.60 -24.33 -4.40
CA ARG A 267 -9.27 -25.32 -5.26
C ARG A 267 -9.88 -26.46 -4.45
N ARG A 268 -9.12 -27.03 -3.49
CA ARG A 268 -9.63 -28.08 -2.59
C ARG A 268 -10.80 -27.61 -1.75
N ASP A 269 -10.82 -26.32 -1.40
CA ASP A 269 -11.92 -25.67 -0.69
C ASP A 269 -13.10 -25.28 -1.61
N GLY A 270 -13.09 -25.72 -2.88
CA GLY A 270 -14.21 -25.63 -3.82
C GLY A 270 -14.22 -24.39 -4.72
N MET A 271 -13.15 -23.58 -4.74
CA MET A 271 -13.09 -22.41 -5.63
C MET A 271 -12.75 -22.81 -7.07
N SER A 272 -13.48 -22.24 -8.03
CA SER A 272 -13.14 -22.31 -9.44
C SER A 272 -11.87 -21.49 -9.74
N GLU A 273 -11.23 -21.76 -10.88
CA GLU A 273 -10.11 -20.93 -11.36
C GLU A 273 -10.49 -19.45 -11.40
N ALA A 274 -11.65 -19.13 -11.98
CA ALA A 274 -12.15 -17.76 -12.07
C ALA A 274 -12.31 -17.10 -10.69
N ASP A 275 -12.81 -17.83 -9.70
CA ASP A 275 -12.99 -17.30 -8.34
C ASP A 275 -11.66 -17.12 -7.61
N ILE A 276 -10.68 -18.00 -7.86
CA ILE A 276 -9.31 -17.83 -7.36
C ILE A 276 -8.72 -16.52 -7.90
N LEU A 277 -8.82 -16.27 -9.21
CA LEU A 277 -8.35 -15.00 -9.78
C LEU A 277 -9.06 -13.79 -9.17
N ARG A 278 -10.39 -13.86 -9.02
CA ARG A 278 -11.19 -12.78 -8.44
C ARG A 278 -10.78 -12.47 -7.01
N VAL A 279 -10.63 -13.48 -6.15
CA VAL A 279 -10.33 -13.25 -4.73
C VAL A 279 -8.94 -12.64 -4.53
N PHE A 280 -7.94 -13.06 -5.32
CA PHE A 280 -6.60 -12.45 -5.28
C PHE A 280 -6.60 -11.01 -5.83
N ARG A 281 -7.38 -10.74 -6.89
CA ARG A 281 -7.42 -9.42 -7.53
C ARG A 281 -8.27 -8.38 -6.81
N THR A 282 -9.23 -8.80 -5.97
CA THR A 282 -10.26 -7.92 -5.37
C THR A 282 -9.68 -6.60 -4.82
N PHE A 283 -8.57 -6.67 -4.08
CA PHE A 283 -7.91 -5.48 -3.50
C PHE A 283 -6.48 -5.25 -4.01
N ASN A 284 -5.83 -6.27 -4.57
CA ASN A 284 -4.39 -6.24 -4.85
C ASN A 284 -4.09 -6.61 -6.31
N ALA A 285 -4.96 -6.18 -7.22
CA ALA A 285 -4.89 -6.49 -8.65
C ALA A 285 -3.53 -6.20 -9.27
N ALA A 286 -2.87 -5.09 -8.90
CA ALA A 286 -1.56 -4.71 -9.41
C ALA A 286 -0.39 -5.07 -8.49
N SER A 287 -0.59 -5.95 -7.48
CA SER A 287 0.51 -6.42 -6.63
C SER A 287 1.43 -7.36 -7.43
N PRO A 288 2.73 -7.03 -7.56
CA PRO A 288 3.69 -7.88 -8.26
C PRO A 288 3.82 -9.27 -7.65
N GLU A 289 3.70 -9.37 -6.32
CA GLU A 289 3.81 -10.63 -5.61
C GLU A 289 2.73 -11.63 -6.02
N TYR A 290 1.55 -11.17 -6.46
CA TYR A 290 0.44 -12.02 -6.90
C TYR A 290 0.41 -12.26 -8.43
N ALA A 291 1.37 -11.72 -9.20
CA ALA A 291 1.44 -11.95 -10.64
C ALA A 291 1.39 -13.44 -11.06
N PRO A 292 2.07 -14.38 -10.35
CA PRO A 292 2.05 -15.79 -10.72
C PRO A 292 0.71 -16.51 -10.49
N VAL A 293 -0.26 -15.90 -9.80
CA VAL A 293 -1.51 -16.58 -9.44
C VAL A 293 -2.29 -16.99 -10.68
N ALA A 294 -2.24 -16.21 -11.77
CA ALA A 294 -2.92 -16.53 -13.01
C ALA A 294 -2.46 -17.87 -13.61
N ASP A 295 -1.14 -18.00 -13.78
CA ASP A 295 -0.54 -19.21 -14.33
C ASP A 295 -0.77 -20.41 -13.40
N LEU A 296 -0.56 -20.22 -12.10
CA LEU A 296 -0.79 -21.26 -11.09
C LEU A 296 -2.24 -21.74 -11.05
N ALA A 297 -3.21 -20.84 -11.29
CA ALA A 297 -4.63 -21.15 -11.30
C ALA A 297 -5.08 -21.86 -12.60
N ALA A 298 -4.37 -21.64 -13.71
CA ALA A 298 -4.57 -22.35 -14.98
C ALA A 298 -3.84 -23.71 -15.05
N GLU A 299 -2.80 -23.93 -14.24
CA GLU A 299 -2.11 -25.23 -14.17
C GLU A 299 -3.10 -26.37 -13.81
N GLU A 300 -3.31 -27.30 -14.74
CA GLU A 300 -3.99 -28.57 -14.48
C GLU A 300 -3.16 -29.37 -13.47
N GLN A 301 -3.73 -29.67 -12.31
CA GLN A 301 -3.11 -30.65 -11.41
C GLN A 301 -3.48 -32.05 -11.89
N ASP A 302 -2.61 -32.61 -12.71
CA ASP A 302 -2.50 -34.04 -12.91
C ASP A 302 -2.06 -34.66 -11.58
N THR A 303 -3.00 -34.99 -10.70
CA THR A 303 -2.70 -35.70 -9.45
C THR A 303 -3.43 -37.04 -9.46
N PRO A 304 -2.69 -38.17 -9.37
CA PRO A 304 -3.29 -39.49 -9.29
C PRO A 304 -4.12 -39.58 -8.01
N ARG A 305 -5.34 -40.13 -8.13
CA ARG A 305 -6.14 -40.53 -6.97
C ARG A 305 -5.29 -41.45 -6.09
N ALA A 306 -4.88 -40.98 -4.92
CA ALA A 306 -4.26 -41.82 -3.92
C ALA A 306 -5.28 -42.89 -3.51
N GLY A 307 -5.07 -44.11 -4.01
CA GLY A 307 -5.81 -45.28 -3.58
C GLY A 307 -5.54 -45.54 -2.10
N THR A 308 -6.62 -45.67 -1.35
CA THR A 308 -6.66 -46.38 -0.07
C THR A 308 -8.04 -47.01 0.06
N GLU A 309 -8.31 -48.03 -0.76
CA GLU A 309 -9.21 -49.11 -0.32
C GLU A 309 -8.45 -49.88 0.75
N THR A 310 -8.80 -49.63 2.02
CA THR A 310 -8.57 -50.59 3.08
C THR A 310 -9.94 -51.13 3.44
N ASP A 311 -10.25 -52.31 2.89
CA ASP A 311 -11.44 -53.08 3.22
C ASP A 311 -11.31 -53.57 4.67
N PRO A 312 -12.28 -53.29 5.57
CA PRO A 312 -12.21 -53.72 6.95
C PRO A 312 -12.43 -55.24 7.05
N GLU A 313 -11.54 -55.91 7.79
CA GLU A 313 -11.68 -57.32 8.17
C GLU A 313 -13.07 -57.61 8.75
N ARG A 314 -13.71 -58.63 8.18
CA ARG A 314 -15.01 -59.17 8.58
C ARG A 314 -14.81 -60.11 9.78
N PRO A 315 -15.60 -60.02 10.87
CA PRO A 315 -15.50 -60.98 11.96
C PRO A 315 -16.22 -62.31 11.62
N ALA A 316 -15.69 -63.37 12.22
CA ALA A 316 -16.00 -64.81 12.16
C ALA A 316 -17.37 -65.27 11.62
#